data_AF-A0A8S0ZEI9-F1
#
_entry.id   AF-A0A8S0ZEI9-F1
#
_cell.length_a   1.000
_cell.length_b   1.000
_cell.length_c   1.000
_cell.angle_alpha   90.00
_cell.angle_beta   90.00
_cell.angle_gamma   90.00
#
_symmetry.space_group_name_H-M   'P 1'
#
loop_
_entity.id
_entity.type
_entity.pdbx_description
1 polymer ?
#
loop_
_entity_poly.entity_id
_entity_poly.type
_entity_poly.pdbx_seq_one_letter_code
_entity_poly.pdbx_strand_id
1 'polypeptide(L)'
;MVWLLGDSGYPQRPWLMTPILDATSGSINSVYNEKHMRARVVIENTFSRMKNRWRCLHKDRVLHYRPLKCSKIILACSVLHNLMIDFGIEALDEDMGLDENINEDTEGSYIEEEATSDLIRGRILRDQLVRRLQ
;
A
#
# COMPACT_ATOMS: atom_id res chain seq x y z
N MET A 1 -2.80 18.65 5.18
CA MET A 1 -1.63 17.81 4.84
C MET A 1 -2.15 16.50 4.28
N VAL A 2 -1.45 15.94 3.30
CA VAL A 2 -1.77 14.64 2.69
C VAL A 2 -0.58 13.71 2.95
N TRP A 3 -0.85 12.47 3.33
CA TRP A 3 0.17 11.44 3.57
C TRP A 3 -0.09 10.23 2.68
N LEU A 4 0.99 9.55 2.30
CA LEU A 4 0.91 8.22 1.70
C LEU A 4 0.74 7.17 2.80
N LEU A 5 0.04 6.07 2.50
CA LEU A 5 -0.09 4.93 3.39
C LEU A 5 0.83 3.81 2.90
N GLY A 6 1.83 3.48 3.71
CA GLY A 6 2.74 2.35 3.47
C GLY A 6 2.34 1.14 4.31
N ASP A 7 2.78 -0.05 3.92
CA ASP A 7 2.70 -1.23 4.78
C ASP A 7 3.88 -1.24 5.77
N SER A 8 4.01 -2.31 6.55
CA SER A 8 5.10 -2.50 7.50
C SER A 8 6.47 -2.69 6.85
N GLY A 9 6.54 -3.02 5.56
CA GLY A 9 7.80 -3.16 4.82
C GLY A 9 8.45 -1.82 4.51
N TYR A 10 7.69 -0.74 4.52
CA TYR A 10 8.26 0.60 4.34
C TYR A 10 8.72 1.22 5.65
N PRO A 11 9.87 1.92 5.65
CA PRO A 11 10.30 2.63 6.83
C PRO A 11 9.47 3.92 7.00
N GLN A 12 9.04 4.20 8.23
CA GLN A 12 8.25 5.39 8.55
C GLN A 12 8.95 6.69 8.11
N ARG A 13 8.22 7.61 7.47
CA ARG A 13 8.73 8.91 6.98
C ARG A 13 7.73 10.03 7.31
N PRO A 14 8.13 11.32 7.30
CA PRO A 14 7.20 12.44 7.51
C PRO A 14 6.00 12.47 6.56
N TRP A 15 6.18 11.92 5.36
CA TRP A 15 5.20 11.88 4.27
C TRP A 15 4.55 10.48 4.08
N LEU A 16 5.01 9.45 4.80
CA LEU A 16 4.54 8.06 4.69
C LEU A 16 4.14 7.52 6.06
N MET A 17 2.86 7.18 6.22
CA MET A 17 2.34 6.58 7.44
C MET A 17 2.29 5.06 7.32
N THR A 18 2.99 4.37 8.20
CA THR A 18 3.06 2.90 8.27
C THR A 18 2.45 2.40 9.59
N PRO A 19 1.98 1.14 9.66
CA PRO A 19 1.42 0.59 10.89
C PRO A 19 2.46 0.58 12.03
N ILE A 20 1.97 0.62 13.26
CA ILE A 20 2.78 0.44 14.46
C ILE A 20 2.83 -1.05 14.76
N LEU A 21 4.02 -1.65 14.67
CA LEU A 21 4.24 -3.04 15.04
C LEU A 21 4.06 -3.23 16.56
N ASP A 22 3.66 -4.43 16.97
CA ASP A 22 3.49 -4.83 18.38
C ASP A 22 2.55 -3.93 19.19
N ALA A 23 1.56 -3.31 18.53
CA ALA A 23 0.55 -2.50 19.20
C ALA A 23 -0.33 -3.37 20.11
N THR A 24 -0.32 -3.10 21.42
CA THR A 24 -1.18 -3.79 22.40
C THR A 24 -2.65 -3.56 22.08
N SER A 25 -3.46 -4.62 22.12
CA SER A 25 -4.92 -4.54 21.92
C SER A 25 -5.56 -3.51 22.86
N GLY A 26 -6.41 -2.65 22.30
CA GLY A 26 -7.08 -1.58 23.06
C GLY A 26 -6.19 -0.36 23.35
N SER A 27 -4.92 -0.36 22.94
CA SER A 27 -4.07 0.85 23.02
C SER A 27 -4.43 1.86 21.93
N ILE A 28 -4.01 3.12 22.12
CA ILE A 28 -4.11 4.16 21.11
C ILE A 28 -3.42 3.79 19.78
N ASN A 29 -2.33 3.01 19.87
CA ASN A 29 -1.61 2.51 18.70
C ASN A 29 -2.45 1.49 17.92
N SER A 30 -3.22 0.65 18.63
CA SER A 30 -4.15 -0.30 18.01
C SER A 30 -5.31 0.43 17.30
N VAL A 31 -5.84 1.51 17.89
CA VAL A 31 -6.86 2.35 17.23
C VAL A 31 -6.30 3.03 15.97
N TYR A 32 -5.07 3.54 16.01
CA TYR A 32 -4.40 4.06 14.83
C TYR A 32 -4.26 2.99 13.74
N ASN A 33 -3.78 1.79 14.10
CA ASN A 33 -3.62 0.69 13.15
C ASN A 33 -4.95 0.26 12.53
N GLU A 34 -6.04 0.24 13.29
CA GLU A 34 -7.37 -0.07 12.75
C GLU A 34 -7.81 0.97 11.72
N LYS A 35 -7.65 2.27 12.02
CA LYS A 35 -7.96 3.35 11.07
C LYS A 35 -7.06 3.28 9.82
N HIS A 36 -5.78 3.01 10.01
CA HIS A 36 -4.80 2.85 8.93
C HIS A 36 -5.15 1.68 8.01
N MET A 37 -5.45 0.51 8.58
CA MET A 37 -5.88 -0.68 7.86
C MET A 37 -7.17 -0.41 7.06
N ARG A 38 -8.20 0.17 7.69
CA ARG A 38 -9.45 0.51 7.00
C ARG A 38 -9.23 1.44 5.80
N ALA A 39 -8.30 2.40 5.92
CA ALA A 39 -7.96 3.28 4.81
C ALA A 39 -7.24 2.54 3.67
N ARG A 40 -6.42 1.53 3.99
CA ARG A 40 -5.71 0.70 3.01
C ARG A 40 -6.58 -0.33 2.29
N VAL A 41 -7.62 -0.85 2.94
CA VAL A 41 -8.53 -1.85 2.34
C VAL A 41 -9.06 -1.41 0.96
N VAL A 42 -9.29 -0.10 0.76
CA VAL A 42 -9.75 0.43 -0.52
C VAL A 42 -8.76 0.17 -1.66
N ILE A 43 -7.47 0.48 -1.45
CA ILE A 43 -6.46 0.29 -2.49
C ILE A 43 -6.11 -1.19 -2.69
N GLU A 44 -6.12 -1.98 -1.61
CA GLU A 44 -5.89 -3.42 -1.66
C GLU A 44 -7.00 -4.11 -2.46
N ASN A 45 -8.27 -3.79 -2.19
CA ASN A 45 -9.40 -4.30 -2.97
C ASN A 45 -9.32 -3.85 -4.44
N THR A 46 -8.88 -2.62 -4.71
CA THR A 46 -8.70 -2.11 -6.07
C THR A 46 -7.64 -2.92 -6.82
N PHE A 47 -6.49 -3.17 -6.21
CA PHE A 47 -5.44 -3.99 -6.81
C PHE A 47 -5.87 -5.44 -7.01
N SER A 48 -6.58 -6.04 -6.06
CA SER A 48 -7.12 -7.39 -6.22
C SER A 48 -8.05 -7.48 -7.43
N ARG A 49 -9.02 -6.56 -7.56
CA ARG A 49 -9.91 -6.50 -8.73
C ARG A 49 -9.16 -6.29 -10.04
N MET A 50 -8.12 -5.46 -10.01
CA MET A 50 -7.30 -5.18 -11.19
C MET A 50 -6.46 -6.41 -11.60
N LYS A 51 -5.84 -7.12 -10.66
CA LYS A 51 -5.07 -8.35 -10.88
C LYS A 51 -5.96 -9.49 -11.40
N ASN A 52 -7.17 -9.64 -10.86
CA ASN A 52 -8.12 -10.67 -11.30
C ASN A 52 -8.60 -10.43 -12.73
N ARG A 53 -8.95 -9.18 -13.05
CA ARG A 53 -9.41 -8.81 -14.40
C ARG A 53 -8.27 -8.85 -15.43
N TRP A 54 -7.11 -8.30 -15.09
CA TRP A 54 -5.97 -8.22 -15.99
C TRP A 54 -4.93 -9.26 -15.59
N ARG A 55 -5.09 -10.50 -16.10
CA ARG A 55 -4.19 -11.62 -15.79
C ARG A 55 -2.71 -11.35 -16.06
N CYS A 56 -2.37 -10.35 -16.89
CA CYS A 56 -0.98 -9.89 -17.09
C CYS A 56 -0.37 -9.17 -15.87
N LEU A 57 -1.18 -8.80 -14.87
CA LEU A 57 -0.75 -8.23 -13.60
C LEU A 57 -0.76 -9.26 -12.46
N HIS A 58 -1.23 -10.48 -12.73
CA HIS A 58 -1.28 -11.55 -11.74
C HIS A 58 0.14 -12.03 -11.39
N LYS A 59 0.35 -12.47 -10.14
CA LYS A 59 1.67 -12.92 -9.67
C LYS A 59 2.25 -14.07 -10.50
N ASP A 60 1.42 -14.98 -10.98
CA ASP A 60 1.85 -16.10 -11.85
C ASP A 60 2.30 -15.64 -13.25
N ARG A 61 2.07 -14.37 -13.59
CA ARG A 61 2.42 -13.76 -14.88
C ARG A 61 3.18 -12.46 -14.66
N VAL A 62 4.24 -12.52 -13.87
CA VAL A 62 5.14 -11.40 -13.62
C VAL A 62 5.53 -10.71 -14.94
N LEU A 63 5.48 -9.38 -14.94
CA LEU A 63 5.87 -8.58 -16.09
C LEU A 63 7.40 -8.64 -16.27
N HIS A 64 7.88 -9.49 -17.17
CA HIS A 64 9.28 -9.58 -17.57
C HIS A 64 9.70 -8.44 -18.51
N TYR A 65 9.44 -7.19 -18.10
CA TYR A 65 9.84 -5.99 -18.83
C TYR A 65 10.62 -5.03 -17.94
N ARG A 66 11.29 -4.05 -18.55
CA ARG A 66 11.91 -2.95 -17.80
C ARG A 66 10.85 -2.15 -17.03
N PRO A 67 11.17 -1.57 -15.86
CA PRO A 67 10.20 -0.84 -15.03
C PRO A 67 9.37 0.20 -15.79
N LEU A 68 9.99 0.93 -16.72
CA LEU A 68 9.29 1.92 -17.56
C LEU A 68 8.20 1.31 -18.47
N LYS A 69 8.38 0.07 -18.91
CA LYS A 69 7.37 -0.64 -19.70
C LYS A 69 6.31 -1.26 -18.80
N CYS A 70 6.70 -1.78 -17.63
CA CYS A 70 5.75 -2.25 -16.62
C CYS A 70 4.80 -1.13 -16.19
N SER A 71 5.31 0.08 -15.92
CA SER A 71 4.49 1.23 -15.53
C SER A 71 3.48 1.63 -16.62
N LYS A 72 3.88 1.56 -17.90
CA LYS A 72 2.95 1.80 -19.03
C LYS A 72 1.85 0.76 -19.11
N ILE A 73 2.17 -0.52 -18.87
CA ILE A 73 1.19 -1.61 -18.84
C ILE A 73 0.20 -1.40 -17.68
N ILE A 74 0.72 -1.14 -16.48
CA ILE A 74 -0.11 -0.86 -15.30
C ILE A 74 -1.03 0.34 -15.55
N LEU A 75 -0.49 1.44 -16.10
CA LEU A 75 -1.28 2.62 -16.44
C LEU A 75 -2.41 2.31 -17.44
N ALA A 76 -2.11 1.54 -18.49
CA ALA A 76 -3.13 1.13 -19.45
C ALA A 76 -4.24 0.30 -18.78
N CYS A 77 -3.87 -0.66 -17.93
CA CYS A 77 -4.83 -1.45 -17.14
C CYS A 77 -5.70 -0.57 -16.22
N SER A 78 -5.11 0.44 -15.57
CA SER A 78 -5.84 1.37 -14.70
C SER A 78 -6.82 2.25 -15.50
N VAL A 79 -6.40 2.79 -16.64
CA VAL A 79 -7.27 3.60 -17.52
C VAL A 79 -8.45 2.77 -18.01
N LEU A 80 -8.19 1.55 -18.51
CA LEU A 80 -9.25 0.64 -18.97
C LEU A 80 -10.16 0.20 -17.83
N HIS A 81 -9.62 0.00 -16.62
CA HIS A 81 -10.42 -0.34 -15.44
C HIS A 81 -11.41 0.77 -15.08
N ASN A 82 -10.95 2.02 -15.05
CA ASN A 82 -11.82 3.18 -14.77
C ASN A 82 -12.89 3.33 -15.85
N LEU A 83 -12.51 3.20 -17.12
CA LEU A 83 -13.45 3.26 -18.24
C LEU A 83 -14.56 2.20 -18.08
N MET A 84 -14.21 0.99 -17.70
CA MET A 84 -15.17 -0.08 -17.44
C MET A 84 -16.11 0.23 -16.27
N ILE A 85 -15.62 0.87 -15.21
CA ILE A 85 -16.46 1.33 -14.09
C ILE A 85 -17.47 2.37 -14.59
N ASP A 86 -17.02 3.35 -15.38
CA ASP A 86 -17.88 4.41 -15.93
C ASP A 86 -18.97 3.84 -16.86
N PHE A 87 -18.67 2.76 -17.57
CA PHE A 87 -19.64 2.04 -18.41
C PHE A 87 -20.46 0.97 -17.67
N GLY A 88 -20.28 0.79 -16.36
CA GLY A 88 -21.03 -0.20 -15.57
C GLY A 88 -20.69 -1.66 -15.90
N ILE A 89 -19.48 -1.93 -16.40
CA ILE A 89 -19.02 -3.29 -16.73
C ILE A 89 -18.55 -3.99 -15.45
N GLU A 90 -19.32 -4.99 -15.03
CA GLU A 90 -19.06 -5.78 -13.82
C GLU A 90 -17.70 -6.47 -13.85
N ALA A 91 -17.08 -6.61 -12.67
CA ALA A 91 -15.88 -7.43 -12.52
C ALA A 91 -16.28 -8.90 -12.65
N LEU A 92 -15.39 -9.71 -13.23
CA LEU A 92 -15.56 -11.15 -13.15
C LEU A 92 -15.39 -11.52 -11.67
N ASP A 93 -16.47 -11.98 -11.05
CA ASP A 93 -16.46 -12.52 -9.69
C ASP A 93 -15.78 -13.90 -9.70
N GLU A 94 -14.46 -13.89 -9.87
CA GLU A 94 -13.61 -15.04 -9.54
C GLU A 94 -13.01 -14.77 -8.16
N ASP A 95 -13.37 -15.68 -7.24
CA ASP A 95 -13.00 -15.80 -5.83
C ASP A 95 -11.87 -14.88 -5.35
N MET A 96 -12.16 -14.07 -4.32
CA MET A 96 -11.19 -13.24 -3.62
C MET A 96 -10.24 -14.13 -2.81
N GLY A 97 -9.41 -14.91 -3.49
CA GLY A 97 -8.20 -15.45 -2.92
C GLY A 97 -7.40 -14.26 -2.41
N LEU A 98 -7.46 -14.03 -1.10
CA LEU A 98 -6.59 -13.10 -0.41
C LEU A 98 -5.18 -13.46 -0.87
N ASP A 99 -4.50 -12.51 -1.52
CA ASP A 99 -3.11 -12.67 -1.92
C ASP A 99 -2.28 -12.65 -0.62
N GLU A 100 -2.31 -13.76 0.11
CA GLU A 100 -1.52 -13.95 1.31
C GLU A 100 -0.05 -13.89 0.88
N ASN A 101 0.64 -12.89 1.43
CA ASN A 101 2.06 -12.56 1.30
C ASN A 101 2.41 -11.57 0.20
N ILE A 102 2.56 -10.31 0.61
CA ILE A 102 3.58 -9.41 0.05
C ILE A 102 4.50 -9.02 1.22
N ASN A 103 5.32 -9.97 1.65
CA ASN A 103 6.61 -9.65 2.27
C ASN A 103 7.65 -9.93 1.18
N GLU A 104 7.86 -8.94 0.31
CA GLU A 104 9.07 -8.92 -0.52
C GLU A 104 10.09 -8.06 0.21
N ASP A 105 11.00 -8.74 0.91
CA ASP A 105 12.21 -8.16 1.50
C ASP A 105 12.95 -7.38 0.39
N THR A 106 12.89 -6.06 0.48
CA THR A 106 13.69 -5.18 -0.37
C THR A 106 14.80 -4.57 0.48
N GLU A 107 15.92 -5.28 0.57
CA GLU A 107 17.18 -4.72 1.10
C GLU A 107 17.69 -3.65 0.12
N GLY A 108 17.30 -2.40 0.37
CA GLY A 108 17.92 -1.22 -0.23
C GLY A 108 19.01 -0.69 0.68
N SER A 109 20.25 -0.63 0.19
CA SER A 109 21.35 0.12 0.82
C SER A 109 21.03 1.63 0.75
N TYR A 110 20.90 2.28 1.90
CA TYR A 110 20.63 3.72 2.01
C TYR A 110 21.76 4.43 2.76
N ILE A 111 22.05 5.66 2.34
CA ILE A 111 23.07 6.56 2.88
C ILE A 111 22.68 6.97 4.33
N GLU A 112 23.56 6.73 5.30
CA GLU A 112 23.21 6.55 6.74
C GLU A 112 22.93 7.84 7.55
N GLU A 113 23.48 9.00 7.21
CA GLU A 113 23.45 10.17 8.11
C GLU A 113 22.19 11.04 8.01
N GLU A 114 21.72 11.36 6.80
CA GLU A 114 20.52 12.19 6.59
C GLU A 114 19.21 11.41 6.86
N ALA A 115 19.25 10.11 6.62
CA ALA A 115 18.13 9.18 6.84
C ALA A 115 17.72 9.08 8.31
N THR A 116 18.67 9.20 9.24
CA THR A 116 18.40 9.05 10.68
C THR A 116 17.51 10.18 11.21
N SER A 117 17.78 11.42 10.80
CA SER A 117 16.95 12.58 11.20
C SER A 117 15.53 12.50 10.63
N ASP A 118 15.40 12.08 9.37
CA ASP A 118 14.10 11.95 8.70
C ASP A 118 13.25 10.81 9.27
N LEU A 119 13.88 9.67 9.60
CA LEU A 119 13.24 8.56 10.31
C LEU A 119 12.70 8.98 11.67
N ILE A 120 13.51 9.69 12.47
CA ILE A 120 13.10 10.20 13.78
C ILE A 120 11.92 11.17 13.62
N ARG A 121 12.01 12.11 12.68
CA ARG A 121 10.94 13.06 12.39
C ARG A 121 9.66 12.36 11.95
N GLY A 122 9.77 11.34 11.12
CA GLY A 122 8.65 10.52 10.67
C GLY A 122 7.93 9.82 11.83
N ARG A 123 8.68 9.26 12.78
CA ARG A 123 8.12 8.63 13.99
C ARG A 123 7.41 9.65 14.89
N ILE A 124 8.04 10.81 15.14
CA ILE A 124 7.43 11.89 15.93
C ILE A 124 6.10 12.35 15.31
N LEU A 125 6.06 12.53 13.99
CA LEU A 125 4.84 12.94 13.29
C LEU A 125 3.74 11.88 13.37
N ARG A 126 4.09 10.60 13.21
CA ARG A 126 3.14 9.50 13.40
C ARG A 126 2.60 9.48 14.83
N ASP A 127 3.46 9.61 15.83
CA ASP A 127 3.05 9.59 17.24
C ASP A 127 2.14 10.78 17.57
N GLN A 128 2.42 11.96 16.99
CA GLN A 128 1.52 13.11 17.09
C GLN A 128 0.16 12.85 16.43
N LEU A 129 0.15 12.20 15.27
CA LEU A 129 -1.09 11.81 14.59
C LEU A 129 -1.88 10.80 15.43
N VAL A 130 -1.22 9.78 15.97
CA VAL A 130 -1.82 8.76 16.85
C VAL A 130 -2.51 9.41 18.04
N ARG A 131 -1.85 10.38 18.70
CA ARG A 131 -2.43 11.16 19.81
C ARG A 131 -3.67 11.97 19.42
N ARG A 132 -3.76 12.44 18.17
CA ARG A 132 -4.91 13.20 17.66
C ARG A 132 -6.09 12.32 17.23
N LEU A 133 -5.87 11.01 17.11
CA LEU A 133 -6.89 10.06 16.65
C LEU A 133 -7.69 9.42 17.81
N GLN A 134 -7.43 9.84 19.06
CA GLN A 134 -8.33 9.68 20.21
C GLN A 134 -9.62 10.47 20.01
#